data_AF-A0A2N6BJ84-F1
#
_entry.id   AF-A0A2N6BJ84-F1
#
_cell.length_a   1.000
_cell.length_b   1.000
_cell.length_c   1.000
_cell.angle_alpha   90.00
_cell.angle_beta   90.00
_cell.angle_gamma   90.00
#
_symmetry.space_group_name_H-M   'P 1'
#
loop_
_entity.id
_entity.type
_entity.pdbx_description
1 polymer ?
#
loop_
_entity_poly.entity_id
_entity_poly.type
_entity_poly.pdbx_seq_one_letter_code
_entity_poly.pdbx_strand_id
1 'polypeptide(L)'
;MLKATPLAILAGLLFTAMTALPAPASAGQSLWSHNGSTMLWYSNGQRRQVSYYAPRAGLSVNPGTVLFEGQKVGSEIYGTAYVFKRGCQPAPYTVRGLVDPSNQTHVVLYGSAPIRQRGGCRVVGYNPQSSNSRLEFNYLRRY
;
A
#
# COMPACT_ATOMS: atom_id res chain seq x y z
N MET A 1 18.45 -60.75 53.39
CA MET A 1 17.57 -60.42 52.24
C MET A 1 17.63 -58.90 52.02
N LEU A 2 18.37 -58.42 51.03
CA LEU A 2 18.35 -57.02 50.59
C LEU A 2 17.84 -56.99 49.14
N LYS A 3 16.71 -56.33 48.88
CA LYS A 3 16.21 -56.05 47.53
C LYS A 3 16.63 -54.62 47.15
N ALA A 4 17.44 -54.49 46.11
CA ALA A 4 17.77 -53.21 45.49
C ALA A 4 16.66 -52.81 44.50
N THR A 5 16.15 -51.59 44.61
CA THR A 5 15.25 -50.96 43.65
C THR A 5 16.07 -50.16 42.62
N PRO A 6 15.79 -50.27 41.30
CA PRO A 6 16.44 -49.42 40.32
C PRO A 6 15.71 -48.07 40.20
N LEU A 7 16.48 -46.98 40.25
CA LEU A 7 16.04 -45.64 39.88
C LEU A 7 15.87 -45.59 38.35
N ALA A 8 14.65 -45.35 37.89
CA ALA A 8 14.38 -45.04 36.48
C ALA A 8 14.75 -43.57 36.20
N ILE A 9 15.74 -43.35 35.34
CA ILE A 9 16.12 -42.02 34.85
C ILE A 9 15.18 -41.66 33.69
N LEU A 10 14.18 -40.80 33.95
CA LEU A 10 13.41 -40.13 32.90
C LEU A 10 14.26 -39.03 32.27
N ALA A 11 14.81 -39.29 31.08
CA ALA A 11 15.44 -38.27 30.25
C ALA A 11 14.35 -37.37 29.64
N GLY A 12 14.09 -36.22 30.25
CA GLY A 12 13.21 -35.19 29.71
C GLY A 12 13.85 -34.48 28.51
N LEU A 13 13.32 -34.72 27.31
CA LEU A 13 13.66 -33.97 26.10
C LEU A 13 13.04 -32.57 26.18
N LEU A 14 13.86 -31.57 26.55
CA LEU A 14 13.52 -30.16 26.46
C LEU A 14 13.57 -29.72 24.98
N PHE A 15 12.44 -29.76 24.29
CA PHE A 15 12.27 -29.08 23.00
C PHE A 15 12.15 -27.57 23.26
N THR A 16 13.28 -26.85 23.20
CA THR A 16 13.27 -25.39 23.11
C THR A 16 12.67 -24.98 21.77
N ALA A 17 11.45 -24.44 21.78
CA ALA A 17 10.84 -23.83 20.61
C ALA A 17 11.67 -22.61 20.18
N MET A 18 12.42 -22.75 19.09
CA MET A 18 13.11 -21.64 18.43
C MET A 18 12.05 -20.70 17.85
N THR A 19 11.79 -19.58 18.53
CA THR A 19 10.92 -18.53 18.02
C THR A 19 11.64 -17.82 16.88
N ALA A 20 11.17 -18.02 15.65
CA ALA A 20 11.68 -17.29 14.49
C ALA A 20 11.35 -15.80 14.63
N LEU A 21 12.37 -14.95 14.73
CA LEU A 21 12.21 -13.50 14.69
C LEU A 21 11.73 -13.08 13.28
N PRO A 22 10.73 -12.20 13.16
CA PRO A 22 10.30 -11.70 11.86
C PRO A 22 11.46 -10.93 11.20
N ALA A 23 11.83 -11.33 9.98
CA ALA A 23 12.85 -10.62 9.20
C ALA A 23 12.41 -9.17 8.94
N PRO A 24 13.33 -8.19 9.00
CA PRO A 24 13.00 -6.81 8.65
C PRO A 24 12.58 -6.75 7.19
N ALA A 25 11.37 -6.25 6.93
CA ALA A 25 10.91 -6.06 5.57
C ALA A 25 11.79 -4.99 4.88
N SER A 26 12.46 -5.38 3.80
CA SER A 26 13.31 -4.47 3.04
C SER A 26 12.50 -3.31 2.46
N ALA A 27 12.96 -2.08 2.70
CA ALA A 27 12.42 -0.91 2.04
C ALA A 27 12.84 -0.92 0.56
N GLY A 28 11.92 -0.56 -0.35
CA GLY A 28 12.17 -0.61 -1.78
C GLY A 28 11.37 0.44 -2.55
N GLN A 29 11.91 0.84 -3.70
CA GLN A 29 11.28 1.76 -4.64
C GLN A 29 11.13 1.11 -6.01
N SER A 30 10.04 1.44 -6.70
CA SER A 30 9.75 0.98 -8.06
C SER A 30 8.96 2.03 -8.83
N LEU A 31 9.02 1.97 -10.15
CA LEU A 31 8.26 2.84 -11.05
C LEU A 31 7.03 2.13 -11.58
N TRP A 32 5.92 2.86 -11.62
CA TRP A 32 4.61 2.39 -12.04
C TRP A 32 3.97 3.39 -12.99
N SER A 33 3.04 2.95 -13.84
CA SER A 33 2.18 3.84 -14.63
C SER A 33 0.84 4.06 -13.94
N HIS A 34 0.32 5.28 -14.03
CA HIS A 34 -1.02 5.64 -13.57
C HIS A 34 -1.55 6.81 -14.39
N ASN A 35 -2.68 6.62 -15.08
CA ASN A 35 -3.36 7.69 -15.81
C ASN A 35 -2.43 8.51 -16.74
N GLY A 36 -1.45 7.87 -17.37
CA GLY A 36 -0.47 8.52 -18.25
C GLY A 36 0.69 9.25 -17.54
N SER A 37 0.78 9.15 -16.21
CA SER A 37 1.94 9.61 -15.43
C SER A 37 2.84 8.42 -15.03
N THR A 38 4.11 8.69 -14.77
CA THR A 38 4.98 7.75 -14.06
C THR A 38 4.94 8.06 -12.56
N MET A 39 4.78 7.01 -11.76
CA MET A 39 4.65 7.08 -10.31
C MET A 39 5.84 6.39 -9.64
N LEU A 40 6.31 6.97 -8.55
CA LEU A 40 7.25 6.32 -7.63
C LEU A 40 6.44 5.60 -6.56
N TRP A 41 6.64 4.29 -6.45
CA TRP A 41 6.01 3.45 -5.45
C TRP A 41 7.04 3.08 -4.40
N TYR A 42 6.83 3.55 -3.17
CA TYR A 42 7.64 3.24 -2.01
C TYR A 42 6.97 2.17 -1.14
N SER A 43 7.74 1.13 -0.82
CA SER A 43 7.34 0.04 0.07
C SER A 43 8.30 -0.03 1.24
N ASN A 44 7.79 -0.07 2.47
CA ASN A 44 8.58 -0.35 3.68
C ASN A 44 7.70 -1.09 4.68
N GLY A 45 7.97 -2.38 4.92
CA GLY A 45 7.05 -3.23 5.65
C GLY A 45 5.66 -3.23 5.03
N GLN A 46 4.65 -2.96 5.84
CA GLN A 46 3.27 -2.80 5.38
C GLN A 46 3.03 -1.44 4.74
N ARG A 47 3.82 -0.40 5.05
CA ARG A 47 3.61 0.95 4.54
C ARG A 47 3.76 0.99 3.02
N ARG A 48 2.83 1.67 2.37
CA ARG A 48 2.82 1.96 0.94
C ARG A 48 2.62 3.45 0.73
N GLN A 49 3.40 4.04 -0.15
CA GLN A 49 3.23 5.43 -0.60
C GLN A 49 3.44 5.47 -2.11
N VAL A 50 2.59 6.23 -2.79
CA VAL A 50 2.70 6.47 -4.23
C VAL A 50 2.76 7.97 -4.47
N SER A 51 3.82 8.43 -5.11
CA SER A 51 4.02 9.82 -5.47
C SER A 51 4.30 9.98 -6.96
N TYR A 52 4.05 11.17 -7.50
CA TYR A 52 4.36 11.46 -8.90
C TYR A 52 5.87 11.48 -9.13
N TYR A 53 6.39 10.60 -9.98
CA TYR A 53 7.77 10.69 -10.45
C TYR A 53 7.84 11.65 -11.64
N ALA A 54 7.02 11.40 -12.66
CA ALA A 54 6.85 12.27 -13.83
C ALA A 54 5.35 12.48 -14.09
N PRO A 55 4.77 13.60 -13.64
CA PRO A 55 3.39 13.96 -13.94
C PRO A 55 3.15 14.08 -15.45
N ARG A 56 1.99 13.61 -15.92
CA ARG A 56 1.58 13.81 -17.32
C ARG A 56 1.39 15.30 -17.63
N ALA A 57 1.52 15.65 -18.91
CA ALA A 57 1.23 17.00 -19.39
C ALA A 57 -0.19 17.47 -19.00
N GLY A 58 -0.30 18.74 -18.60
CA GLY A 58 -1.56 19.38 -18.20
C GLY A 58 -2.03 19.08 -16.76
N LEU A 59 -1.41 18.13 -16.05
CA LEU A 59 -1.69 17.92 -14.63
C LEU A 59 -0.95 18.93 -13.77
N SER A 60 -1.67 19.70 -12.95
CA SER A 60 -1.07 20.73 -12.09
C SER A 60 -0.60 20.16 -10.76
N VAL A 61 0.38 19.24 -10.81
CA VAL A 61 1.08 18.66 -9.67
C VAL A 61 2.57 18.60 -9.97
N ASN A 62 3.40 18.75 -8.94
CA ASN A 62 4.85 18.66 -9.07
C ASN A 62 5.33 17.22 -8.87
N PRO A 63 6.49 16.82 -9.45
CA PRO A 63 7.20 15.62 -9.00
C PRO A 63 7.34 15.59 -7.47
N GLY A 64 7.22 14.40 -6.88
CA GLY A 64 7.20 14.16 -5.44
C GLY A 64 5.83 14.33 -4.77
N THR A 65 4.84 14.93 -5.44
CA THR A 65 3.48 15.06 -4.87
C THR A 65 2.89 13.69 -4.59
N VAL A 66 2.39 13.45 -3.37
CA VAL A 66 1.85 12.16 -2.94
C VAL A 66 0.40 11.99 -3.42
N LEU A 67 0.15 10.95 -4.22
CA LEU A 67 -1.19 10.58 -4.69
C LEU A 67 -1.90 9.64 -3.70
N PHE A 68 -1.15 8.76 -3.04
CA PHE A 68 -1.70 7.76 -2.12
C PHE A 68 -0.74 7.43 -0.98
N GLU A 69 -1.29 7.22 0.21
CA GLU A 69 -0.59 6.66 1.37
C GLU A 69 -1.47 5.61 2.03
N GLY A 70 -0.88 4.49 2.42
CA GLY A 70 -1.64 3.41 3.03
C GLY A 70 -0.79 2.24 3.47
N GLN A 71 -1.46 1.09 3.58
CA GLN A 71 -0.88 -0.15 4.07
C GLN A 71 -1.24 -1.30 3.14
N LYS A 72 -0.36 -2.31 3.11
CA LYS A 72 -0.61 -3.61 2.48
C LYS A 72 -0.61 -4.69 3.56
N VAL A 73 -1.70 -5.45 3.64
CA VAL A 73 -1.85 -6.62 4.53
C VAL A 73 -2.29 -7.79 3.66
N GLY A 74 -1.44 -8.81 3.54
CA GLY A 74 -1.66 -9.89 2.57
C GLY A 74 -1.69 -9.33 1.13
N SER A 75 -2.77 -9.60 0.39
CA SER A 75 -3.04 -9.03 -0.94
C SER A 75 -3.84 -7.73 -0.89
N GLU A 76 -4.40 -7.35 0.26
CA GLU A 76 -5.19 -6.14 0.41
C GLU A 76 -4.30 -4.91 0.52
N ILE A 77 -4.71 -3.83 -0.14
CA ILE A 77 -4.17 -2.49 0.05
C ILE A 77 -5.32 -1.56 0.41
N TYR A 78 -5.11 -0.73 1.41
CA TYR A 78 -6.06 0.30 1.82
C TYR A 78 -5.32 1.56 2.30
N GLY A 79 -6.00 2.71 2.23
CA GLY A 79 -5.43 3.96 2.69
C GLY A 79 -6.17 5.18 2.17
N THR A 80 -5.45 6.29 2.06
CA THR A 80 -5.96 7.59 1.61
C THR A 80 -5.36 7.94 0.25
N ALA A 81 -6.22 8.22 -0.71
CA ALA A 81 -5.85 8.84 -1.99
C ALA A 81 -6.22 10.33 -1.99
N TYR A 82 -5.62 11.08 -2.92
CA TYR A 82 -5.82 12.53 -3.02
C TYR A 82 -6.23 12.95 -4.44
N VAL A 83 -7.21 13.86 -4.53
CA VAL A 83 -7.61 14.50 -5.80
C VAL A 83 -7.10 15.94 -5.86
N PHE A 84 -6.44 16.27 -6.97
CA PHE A 84 -5.79 17.56 -7.17
C PHE A 84 -6.64 18.50 -8.05
N LYS A 85 -6.60 19.79 -7.73
CA LYS A 85 -7.17 20.87 -8.55
C LYS A 85 -6.27 22.09 -8.37
N ARG A 86 -5.95 22.77 -9.47
CA ARG A 86 -5.13 23.98 -9.44
C ARG A 86 -5.71 25.01 -8.47
N GLY A 87 -4.87 25.56 -7.60
CA GLY A 87 -5.26 26.55 -6.58
C GLY A 87 -6.00 25.98 -5.37
N CYS A 88 -6.18 24.66 -5.29
CA CYS A 88 -6.84 24.00 -4.16
C CYS A 88 -5.88 23.09 -3.41
N GLN A 89 -6.06 23.00 -2.10
CA GLN A 89 -5.45 21.95 -1.29
C GLN A 89 -5.92 20.57 -1.77
N PRO A 90 -5.05 19.53 -1.73
CA PRO A 90 -5.44 18.15 -2.06
C PRO A 90 -6.67 17.70 -1.28
N ALA A 91 -7.62 17.02 -1.95
CA ALA A 91 -8.82 16.52 -1.30
C ALA A 91 -8.65 15.02 -1.02
N PRO A 92 -8.60 14.59 0.25
CA PRO A 92 -8.41 13.19 0.61
C PRO A 92 -9.70 12.36 0.44
N TYR A 93 -9.55 11.06 0.20
CA TYR A 93 -10.63 10.08 0.26
C TYR A 93 -10.08 8.68 0.50
N THR A 94 -10.85 7.85 1.18
CA THR A 94 -10.47 6.46 1.48
C THR A 94 -10.57 5.62 0.22
N VAL A 95 -9.55 4.80 -0.02
CA VAL A 95 -9.53 3.80 -1.08
C VAL A 95 -9.09 2.44 -0.53
N ARG A 96 -9.59 1.37 -1.15
CA ARG A 96 -9.15 0.00 -0.88
C ARG A 96 -9.15 -0.85 -2.14
N GLY A 97 -8.37 -1.92 -2.16
CA GLY A 97 -8.35 -2.84 -3.27
C GLY A 97 -7.33 -3.96 -3.09
N LEU A 98 -6.97 -4.59 -4.19
CA LEU A 98 -6.12 -5.77 -4.20
C LEU A 98 -4.88 -5.54 -5.07
N VAL A 99 -3.78 -6.17 -4.66
CA VAL A 99 -2.62 -6.43 -5.51
C VAL A 99 -2.87 -7.74 -6.25
N ASP A 100 -2.59 -7.79 -7.55
CA ASP A 100 -2.63 -9.02 -8.33
C ASP A 100 -1.80 -10.12 -7.63
N PRO A 101 -2.43 -11.23 -7.21
CA PRO A 101 -1.74 -12.27 -6.45
C PRO A 101 -0.75 -13.07 -7.31
N SER A 102 -0.86 -13.02 -8.64
CA SER A 102 -0.03 -13.85 -9.53
C SER A 102 1.40 -13.33 -9.65
N ASN A 103 1.57 -12.02 -9.81
CA ASN A 103 2.87 -11.41 -10.11
C ASN A 103 3.13 -10.10 -9.35
N GLN A 104 2.13 -9.58 -8.61
CA GLN A 104 2.21 -8.32 -7.88
C GLN A 104 2.59 -7.10 -8.74
N THR A 105 2.29 -7.13 -10.04
CA THR A 105 2.61 -6.05 -11.01
C THR A 105 1.41 -5.18 -11.36
N HIS A 106 0.23 -5.49 -10.84
CA HIS A 106 -1.00 -4.74 -11.08
C HIS A 106 -1.73 -4.48 -9.76
N VAL A 107 -2.17 -3.25 -9.56
CA VAL A 107 -2.92 -2.83 -8.37
C VAL A 107 -4.11 -1.98 -8.80
N VAL A 108 -5.28 -2.30 -8.26
CA VAL A 108 -6.49 -1.51 -8.48
C VAL A 108 -7.12 -1.15 -7.14
N LEU A 109 -7.27 0.14 -6.87
CA LEU A 109 -7.91 0.67 -5.67
C LEU A 109 -9.21 1.37 -6.02
N TYR A 110 -10.22 1.25 -5.15
CA TYR A 110 -11.55 1.83 -5.32
C TYR A 110 -11.93 2.71 -4.12
N GLY A 111 -12.61 3.82 -4.37
CA GLY A 111 -13.19 4.67 -3.34
C GLY A 111 -14.07 5.78 -3.91
N SER A 112 -15.00 6.31 -3.11
CA SER A 112 -15.87 7.40 -3.55
C SER A 112 -15.08 8.71 -3.63
N ALA A 113 -14.75 9.18 -4.83
CA ALA A 113 -13.86 10.32 -5.00
C ALA A 113 -14.57 11.66 -4.70
N PRO A 114 -13.90 12.66 -4.11
CA PRO A 114 -14.48 13.95 -3.79
C PRO A 114 -14.90 14.73 -5.04
N ILE A 115 -16.12 15.26 -5.02
CA ILE A 115 -16.64 16.21 -6.01
C ILE A 115 -16.42 17.61 -5.46
N ARG A 116 -15.66 18.45 -6.18
CA ARG A 116 -15.50 19.86 -5.82
C ARG A 116 -16.60 20.72 -6.44
N GLN A 117 -17.00 21.77 -5.73
CA GLN A 117 -17.85 22.83 -6.27
C GLN A 117 -17.23 23.38 -7.57
N ARG A 118 -18.09 23.67 -8.56
CA ARG A 118 -17.66 24.36 -9.78
C ARG A 118 -16.95 25.67 -9.42
N GLY A 119 -15.76 25.91 -9.99
CA GLY A 119 -14.95 27.10 -9.70
C GLY A 119 -14.28 27.16 -8.31
N GLY A 120 -14.70 26.34 -7.33
CA GLY A 120 -14.19 26.40 -5.95
C GLY A 120 -13.38 25.18 -5.50
N CYS A 121 -12.87 25.25 -4.28
CA CYS A 121 -12.10 24.15 -3.65
C CYS A 121 -12.95 23.27 -2.72
N ARG A 122 -14.12 23.75 -2.32
CA ARG A 122 -15.03 23.06 -1.39
C ARG A 122 -15.52 21.74 -1.97
N VAL A 123 -15.38 20.66 -1.20
CA VAL A 123 -16.00 19.38 -1.52
C VAL A 123 -17.50 19.45 -1.23
N VAL A 124 -18.32 19.05 -2.20
CA VAL A 124 -19.79 19.13 -2.14
C VAL A 124 -20.47 17.77 -2.25
N GLY A 125 -19.70 16.70 -2.42
CA GLY A 125 -20.20 15.34 -2.51
C GLY A 125 -19.08 14.36 -2.84
N TYR A 126 -19.45 13.10 -3.00
CA TYR A 126 -18.54 12.02 -3.36
C TYR A 126 -19.18 11.14 -4.44
N ASN A 127 -18.39 10.68 -5.41
CA ASN A 127 -18.88 9.87 -6.53
C ASN A 127 -18.07 8.56 -6.67
N PRO A 128 -18.68 7.38 -6.41
CA PRO A 128 -18.03 6.09 -6.58
C PRO A 128 -17.84 5.67 -8.05
N GLN A 129 -18.39 6.41 -9.00
CA GLN A 129 -18.34 6.13 -10.44
C GLN A 129 -17.53 7.16 -11.23
N SER A 130 -16.90 8.13 -10.56
CA SER A 130 -16.05 9.12 -11.26
C SER A 130 -14.74 8.48 -11.75
N SER A 131 -14.05 9.10 -12.70
CA SER A 131 -12.73 8.62 -13.15
C SER A 131 -11.67 8.57 -12.04
N ASN A 132 -11.85 9.33 -10.96
CA ASN A 132 -10.96 9.28 -9.79
C ASN A 132 -11.39 8.20 -8.77
N SER A 133 -12.52 7.51 -8.96
CA SER A 133 -12.96 6.48 -8.02
C SER A 133 -12.22 5.15 -8.16
N ARG A 134 -11.50 4.95 -9.28
CA ARG A 134 -10.69 3.78 -9.57
C ARG A 134 -9.25 4.20 -9.87
N LEU A 135 -8.30 3.81 -9.02
CA LEU A 135 -6.88 4.05 -9.21
C LEU A 135 -6.23 2.74 -9.66
N GLU A 136 -5.81 2.70 -10.90
CA GLU A 136 -5.11 1.57 -11.47
C GLU A 136 -3.63 1.90 -11.66
N PHE A 137 -2.78 0.98 -11.21
CA PHE A 137 -1.33 1.07 -11.30
C PHE A 137 -0.78 -0.18 -11.99
N ASN A 138 0.12 0.02 -12.95
CA ASN A 138 0.85 -1.08 -13.58
C ASN A 138 2.35 -0.90 -13.35
N TYR A 139 3.02 -1.95 -12.92
CA TYR A 139 4.45 -1.94 -12.68
C TYR A 139 5.21 -1.71 -14.00
N LEU A 140 6.26 -0.91 -13.93
CA LEU A 140 7.16 -0.66 -15.06
C LEU A 140 8.52 -1.33 -14.82
N ARG A 141 9.18 -0.94 -13.73
CA ARG A 141 10.53 -1.44 -13.38
C ARG A 141 10.90 -1.07 -11.94
N ARG A 142 11.99 -1.66 -11.44
CA ARG A 142 12.64 -1.21 -10.21
C ARG A 142 13.23 0.19 -10.40
N TYR A 143 13.18 1.01 -9.35
CA TYR A 143 13.75 2.35 -9.35
C TYR A 143 15.28 2.26 -9.22
#